data_AF-A0A0Q5R8N8-F1
#
_entry.id   AF-A0A0Q5R8N8-F1
#
_cell.length_a   1.000
_cell.length_b   1.000
_cell.length_c   1.000
_cell.angle_alpha   90.00
_cell.angle_beta   90.00
_cell.angle_gamma   90.00
#
_symmetry.space_group_name_H-M   'P 1'
#
loop_
_entity.id
_entity.type
_entity.pdbx_description
1 polymer ?
#
loop_
_entity_poly.entity_id
_entity_poly.type
_entity_poly.pdbx_seq_one_letter_code
_entity_poly.pdbx_strand_id
1 'polypeptide(L)'
;MRIMLDTHFLVWMATMPHKITKRELDALAKRDGDLIVSAIAIWELRMKWHAYEPKRRDKDSISADAGLGFAQANGFVLAPLDPSDCVIQVVPPIPHRDPFDEMLLAHAQRLDARLMTRDRKLRGHPLAVQL
;
A
#
# COMPACT_ATOMS: atom_id res chain seq x y z
N MET A 1 -6.59 -13.40 7.78
CA MET A 1 -6.85 -12.50 6.63
C MET A 1 -5.75 -11.48 6.60
N ARG A 2 -5.02 -11.44 5.49
CA ARG A 2 -3.84 -10.60 5.32
C ARG A 2 -4.25 -9.16 5.03
N ILE A 3 -3.42 -8.22 5.46
CA ILE A 3 -3.61 -6.80 5.12
C ILE A 3 -2.41 -6.36 4.31
N MET A 4 -2.68 -5.85 3.11
CA MET A 4 -1.67 -5.19 2.30
C MET A 4 -1.80 -3.68 2.47
N LEU A 5 -0.68 -2.99 2.67
CA LEU A 5 -0.71 -1.54 2.79
C LEU A 5 -0.78 -0.89 1.42
N ASP A 6 -1.62 0.14 1.32
CA ASP A 6 -1.48 1.15 0.29
C ASP A 6 -0.20 1.95 0.52
N THR A 7 0.38 2.50 -0.55
CA THR A 7 1.62 3.29 -0.53
C THR A 7 1.56 4.43 0.48
N HIS A 8 0.42 5.12 0.60
CA HIS A 8 0.30 6.22 1.56
C HIS A 8 0.28 5.75 3.03
N PHE A 9 -0.20 4.54 3.32
CA PHE A 9 -0.12 3.96 4.67
C PHE A 9 1.31 3.62 5.05
N LEU A 10 2.11 3.11 4.10
CA LEU A 10 3.55 2.88 4.32
C LEU A 10 4.26 4.20 4.66
N VAL A 11 3.99 5.27 3.89
CA VAL A 11 4.54 6.61 4.16
C VAL A 11 4.10 7.11 5.54
N TRP A 12 2.80 7.03 5.87
CA TRP A 12 2.29 7.50 7.17
C TRP A 12 2.89 6.73 8.33
N MET A 13 3.06 5.41 8.24
CA MET A 13 3.70 4.65 9.31
C MET A 13 5.16 5.08 9.53
N ALA A 14 5.88 5.37 8.44
CA ALA A 14 7.27 5.76 8.51
C ALA A 14 7.50 7.20 9.00
N THR A 15 6.61 8.15 8.68
CA THR A 15 6.86 9.58 8.95
C THR A 15 5.82 10.28 9.81
N MET A 16 4.58 9.79 9.82
CA MET A 16 3.44 10.46 10.44
C MET A 16 2.45 9.45 11.05
N PRO A 17 2.88 8.63 12.00
CA PRO A 17 2.03 7.58 12.57
C PRO A 17 0.74 8.16 13.21
N HIS A 18 0.76 9.42 13.64
CA HIS A 18 -0.41 10.15 14.15
C HIS A 18 -1.55 10.32 13.11
N LYS A 19 -1.28 10.18 11.80
CA LYS A 19 -2.33 10.19 10.76
C LYS A 19 -3.15 8.90 10.76
N ILE A 20 -2.65 7.83 11.36
CA ILE A 20 -3.31 6.53 11.44
C ILE A 20 -4.20 6.51 12.68
N THR A 21 -5.46 6.18 12.49
CA THR A 21 -6.44 6.12 13.58
C THR A 21 -6.15 4.93 14.49
N LYS A 22 -6.62 5.03 15.74
CA LYS A 22 -6.57 3.89 16.67
C LYS A 22 -7.22 2.64 16.08
N ARG A 23 -8.36 2.78 15.37
CA ARG A 23 -9.07 1.66 14.77
C ARG A 23 -8.26 0.95 13.68
N GLU A 24 -7.53 1.70 12.86
CA GLU A 24 -6.63 1.14 11.85
C GLU A 24 -5.42 0.47 12.51
N LEU A 25 -4.82 1.10 13.53
CA LEU A 25 -3.73 0.49 14.29
C LEU A 25 -4.16 -0.82 14.96
N ASP A 26 -5.35 -0.85 15.57
CA ASP A 26 -5.91 -2.07 16.18
C ASP A 26 -6.16 -3.16 15.12
N ALA A 27 -6.54 -2.79 13.90
CA ALA A 27 -6.71 -3.74 12.80
C ALA A 27 -5.37 -4.31 12.32
N LEU A 28 -4.32 -3.47 12.26
CA LEU A 28 -2.96 -3.88 11.88
C LEU A 28 -2.30 -4.74 12.96
N ALA A 29 -2.39 -4.35 14.23
CA ALA A 29 -1.77 -5.03 15.37
C ALA A 29 -2.33 -6.44 15.62
N LYS A 30 -3.59 -6.70 15.25
CA LYS A 30 -4.21 -8.03 15.37
C LYS A 30 -3.66 -9.06 14.37
N ARG A 31 -2.77 -8.67 13.45
CA ARG A 31 -2.28 -9.49 12.33
C ARG A 31 -0.79 -9.74 12.48
N ASP A 32 -0.44 -10.53 13.49
CA ASP A 32 0.92 -10.95 13.84
C ASP A 32 1.62 -11.61 12.64
N GLY A 33 2.40 -10.82 11.87
CA GLY A 33 3.13 -11.29 10.68
C GLY A 33 2.35 -11.33 9.36
N ASP A 34 1.11 -10.83 9.32
CA ASP A 34 0.21 -10.91 8.13
C ASP A 34 0.06 -9.54 7.41
N LEU A 35 1.00 -8.61 7.67
CA LEU A 35 1.06 -7.29 7.05
C LEU A 35 2.01 -7.27 5.86
N ILE A 36 1.49 -6.88 4.70
CA ILE A 36 2.20 -6.98 3.43
C ILE A 36 2.51 -5.59 2.88
N VAL A 37 3.72 -5.43 2.36
CA VAL A 37 4.12 -4.32 1.47
C VAL A 37 4.38 -4.89 0.09
N SER A 38 3.60 -4.45 -0.89
CA SER A 38 3.77 -4.83 -2.29
C SER A 38 4.99 -4.15 -2.91
N ALA A 39 5.72 -4.85 -3.77
CA ALA A 39 6.74 -4.25 -4.64
C ALA A 39 6.18 -3.08 -5.48
N ILE A 40 4.89 -3.12 -5.82
CA ILE A 40 4.19 -2.04 -6.53
C ILE A 40 4.17 -0.76 -5.69
N ALA A 41 3.95 -0.86 -4.38
CA ALA A 41 3.92 0.30 -3.50
C ALA A 41 5.30 0.97 -3.40
N ILE A 42 6.37 0.16 -3.37
CA ILE A 42 7.76 0.67 -3.41
C ILE A 42 8.06 1.34 -4.75
N TRP A 43 7.59 0.76 -5.86
CA TRP A 43 7.74 1.37 -7.18
C TRP A 43 6.97 2.69 -7.28
N GLU A 44 5.70 2.72 -6.85
CA GLU A 44 4.88 3.93 -6.82
C GLU A 44 5.54 5.03 -5.99
N LEU A 45 6.06 4.68 -4.80
CA LEU A 45 6.80 5.59 -3.93
C LEU A 45 8.01 6.21 -4.65
N ARG A 46 8.82 5.39 -5.34
CA ARG A 46 9.95 5.87 -6.17
C ARG A 46 9.47 6.85 -7.23
N MET A 47 8.41 6.53 -7.96
CA MET A 47 7.91 7.36 -9.05
C MET A 47 7.39 8.70 -8.53
N LYS A 48 6.60 8.69 -7.46
CA LYS A 48 6.13 9.90 -6.77
C LYS A 48 7.31 10.74 -6.26
N TRP A 49 8.32 10.12 -5.65
CA TRP A 49 9.52 10.81 -5.16
C TRP A 49 10.31 11.58 -6.24
N HIS A 50 10.33 11.07 -7.48
CA HIS A 50 10.96 11.74 -8.62
C HIS A 50 10.03 12.74 -9.32
N ALA A 51 8.71 12.52 -9.27
CA ALA A 51 7.73 13.46 -9.82
C ALA A 51 7.64 14.76 -9.00
N TYR A 52 7.94 14.71 -7.71
CA TYR A 52 8.06 15.92 -6.88
C TYR A 52 9.40 16.63 -7.11
N GLU A 53 9.35 17.93 -7.41
CA GLU A 53 10.53 18.79 -7.33
C GLU A 53 11.17 18.65 -5.94
N PRO A 54 12.51 18.67 -5.80
CA PRO A 54 13.16 18.53 -4.49
C PRO A 54 12.65 19.53 -3.43
N LYS A 55 12.20 20.71 -3.85
CA LYS A 55 11.61 21.75 -2.98
C LYS A 55 10.15 21.50 -2.58
N ARG A 56 9.46 20.57 -3.26
CA ARG A 56 8.07 20.15 -3.03
C ARG A 56 7.98 18.79 -2.32
N ARG A 57 9.13 18.22 -1.93
CA ARG A 57 9.15 17.06 -1.03
C ARG A 57 8.70 17.52 0.34
N ASP A 58 7.40 17.48 0.57
CA ASP A 58 6.80 17.78 1.86
C ASP A 58 7.27 16.78 2.93
N LYS A 59 6.95 17.09 4.20
CA LYS A 59 7.11 16.17 5.35
C LYS A 59 6.39 14.81 5.14
N ASP A 60 5.52 14.77 4.14
CA ASP A 60 4.69 13.64 3.72
C ASP A 60 5.38 12.77 2.65
N SER A 61 6.71 12.79 2.55
CA SER A 61 7.45 12.02 1.55
C SER A 61 8.64 11.27 2.16
N ILE A 62 8.91 10.06 1.63
CA ILE A 62 10.10 9.26 1.90
C ILE A 62 10.64 8.70 0.59
N SER A 63 11.95 8.46 0.53
CA SER A 63 12.54 7.75 -0.61
C SER A 63 12.08 6.28 -0.62
N ALA A 64 12.13 5.65 -1.79
CA ALA A 64 11.81 4.23 -1.92
C ALA A 64 12.73 3.34 -1.08
N ASP A 65 14.03 3.68 -0.99
CA ASP A 65 14.99 2.95 -0.15
C ASP A 65 14.64 3.06 1.35
N ALA A 66 14.22 4.25 1.80
CA ALA A 66 13.78 4.46 3.18
C ALA A 66 12.48 3.71 3.47
N GLY A 67 11.53 3.70 2.53
CA GLY A 67 10.28 2.93 2.66
C GLY A 67 10.52 1.43 2.70
N LEU A 68 11.40 0.92 1.84
CA LEU A 68 11.81 -0.48 1.83
C LEU A 68 12.52 -0.85 3.13
N GLY A 69 13.48 -0.04 3.58
CA GLY A 69 14.20 -0.26 4.83
C GLY A 69 13.27 -0.23 6.05
N PHE A 70 12.31 0.70 6.08
CA PHE A 70 11.29 0.75 7.12
C PHE A 70 10.44 -0.54 7.14
N ALA A 71 10.01 -1.00 5.96
CA ALA A 71 9.22 -2.23 5.85
C ALA A 71 10.00 -3.45 6.38
N GLN A 72 11.28 -3.57 6.02
CA GLN A 72 12.15 -4.65 6.50
C GLN A 72 12.38 -4.58 8.02
N ALA A 73 12.71 -3.40 8.54
CA ALA A 73 13.01 -3.21 9.96
C ALA A 73 11.80 -3.48 10.89
N ASN A 74 10.58 -3.35 10.37
CA ASN A 74 9.35 -3.56 11.12
C ASN A 74 8.68 -4.93 10.80
N GLY A 75 9.39 -5.83 10.11
CA GLY A 75 8.92 -7.20 9.89
C GLY A 75 7.74 -7.34 8.93
N PHE A 76 7.52 -6.36 8.04
CA PHE A 76 6.51 -6.49 7.00
C PHE A 76 6.90 -7.58 5.99
N VAL A 77 5.89 -8.32 5.51
CA VAL A 77 6.08 -9.26 4.40
C VAL A 77 6.23 -8.47 3.11
N LEU A 78 7.41 -8.51 2.51
CA LEU A 78 7.66 -7.90 1.20
C LEU A 78 7.17 -8.86 0.10
N ALA A 79 6.09 -8.50 -0.59
CA ALA A 79 5.54 -9.30 -1.68
C ALA A 79 6.20 -8.91 -3.02
N PRO A 80 6.97 -9.81 -3.66
CA PRO A 80 7.51 -9.57 -5.01
C PRO A 80 6.38 -9.53 -6.04
N LEU A 81 6.67 -9.01 -7.23
CA LEU A 81 5.77 -9.05 -8.37
C LEU A 81 6.24 -10.14 -9.34
N ASP A 82 5.38 -11.11 -9.62
CA ASP A 82 5.58 -12.15 -10.62
C ASP A 82 4.88 -11.77 -11.94
N PRO A 83 5.34 -12.20 -13.12
CA PRO A 83 4.62 -11.98 -14.37
C PRO A 83 3.16 -12.45 -14.35
N SER A 84 2.84 -13.48 -13.56
CA SER A 84 1.46 -13.94 -13.35
C SER A 84 0.57 -12.91 -12.65
N ASP A 85 1.13 -11.99 -11.87
CA ASP A 85 0.37 -10.90 -11.22
C ASP A 85 -0.09 -9.86 -12.24
N CYS A 86 0.70 -9.65 -13.29
CA CYS A 86 0.47 -8.62 -14.30
C CYS A 86 -0.70 -8.95 -15.26
N VAL A 87 -1.19 -10.19 -15.26
CA VAL A 87 -2.31 -10.61 -16.12
C VAL A 87 -3.64 -10.71 -15.35
N ILE A 88 -3.61 -10.49 -14.03
CA ILE A 88 -4.79 -10.59 -13.17
C ILE A 88 -5.67 -9.37 -13.37
N GLN A 89 -6.96 -9.63 -13.60
CA GLN A 89 -7.99 -8.59 -13.60
C GLN A 89 -8.59 -8.44 -12.20
N VAL A 90 -8.74 -7.20 -11.75
CA VAL A 90 -9.39 -6.89 -10.47
C VAL A 90 -10.89 -7.21 -10.58
N VAL A 91 -11.43 -7.89 -9.57
CA VAL A 91 -12.86 -8.22 -9.49
C VAL A 91 -13.45 -7.71 -8.16
N PRO A 92 -14.49 -6.85 -8.21
CA PRO A 92 -15.05 -6.21 -9.39
C PRO A 92 -14.06 -5.23 -10.06
N PRO A 93 -14.22 -4.89 -11.34
CA PRO A 93 -13.36 -3.90 -11.98
C PRO A 93 -13.56 -2.51 -11.36
N ILE A 94 -12.49 -1.71 -11.34
CA ILE A 94 -12.55 -0.32 -10.90
C ILE A 94 -12.85 0.62 -12.09
N PRO A 95 -13.58 1.73 -11.86
CA PRO A 95 -13.99 2.63 -12.94
C PRO A 95 -12.91 3.64 -13.39
N HIS A 96 -11.77 3.76 -12.69
CA HIS A 96 -10.79 4.82 -12.92
C HIS A 96 -9.46 4.33 -13.53
N ARG A 97 -8.66 5.28 -14.04
CA ARG A 97 -7.47 5.06 -14.89
C ARG A 97 -6.12 5.11 -14.17
N ASP A 98 -6.07 5.01 -12.85
CA ASP A 98 -4.76 4.98 -12.16
C ASP A 98 -4.22 3.54 -12.20
N PRO A 99 -3.14 3.27 -12.97
CA PRO A 99 -2.62 1.91 -13.09
C PRO A 99 -2.09 1.38 -11.75
N PHE A 100 -1.60 2.24 -10.84
CA PHE A 100 -1.07 1.77 -9.56
C PHE A 100 -2.18 1.27 -8.64
N ASP A 101 -3.33 1.94 -8.63
CA ASP A 101 -4.50 1.49 -7.88
C ASP A 101 -4.99 0.12 -8.35
N GLU A 102 -5.10 -0.07 -9.68
CA GLU A 102 -5.48 -1.36 -10.26
C GLU A 102 -4.47 -2.44 -9.93
N MET A 103 -3.17 -2.16 -10.11
CA MET A 103 -2.10 -3.09 -9.80
C MET A 103 -2.08 -3.47 -8.32
N LEU A 104 -2.28 -2.51 -7.39
CA LEU A 104 -2.36 -2.77 -5.96
C LEU A 104 -3.58 -3.65 -5.63
N LEU A 105 -4.75 -3.38 -6.20
CA LEU A 105 -5.92 -4.22 -5.99
C LEU A 105 -5.74 -5.62 -6.57
N ALA A 106 -5.17 -5.75 -7.76
CA ALA A 106 -4.89 -7.04 -8.40
C ALA A 106 -3.92 -7.88 -7.56
N HIS A 107 -2.86 -7.24 -7.05
CA HIS A 107 -1.89 -7.92 -6.21
C HIS A 107 -2.50 -8.31 -4.83
N ALA A 108 -3.33 -7.45 -4.23
CA ALA A 108 -4.08 -7.78 -3.02
C ALA A 108 -5.00 -9.00 -3.24
N GLN A 109 -5.72 -9.03 -4.36
CA GLN A 109 -6.60 -10.13 -4.75
C GLN A 109 -5.82 -11.46 -4.85
N ARG A 110 -4.69 -11.44 -5.56
CA ARG A 110 -3.80 -12.60 -5.74
C ARG A 110 -3.25 -13.13 -4.41
N LEU A 111 -2.93 -12.21 -3.49
CA LEU A 111 -2.35 -12.52 -2.19
C LEU A 111 -3.38 -12.95 -1.13
N ASP A 112 -4.67 -13.01 -1.47
CA ASP A 112 -5.79 -13.16 -0.53
C ASP A 112 -5.70 -12.15 0.62
N ALA A 113 -5.38 -10.90 0.26
CA ALA A 113 -5.19 -9.79 1.16
C ALA A 113 -6.24 -8.69 0.92
N ARG A 114 -6.50 -7.89 1.95
CA ARG A 114 -7.28 -6.66 1.83
C ARG A 114 -6.36 -5.44 1.82
N LEU A 115 -6.61 -4.49 0.94
CA LEU A 115 -5.86 -3.24 0.84
C LEU A 115 -6.29 -2.26 1.95
N MET A 116 -5.38 -1.90 2.85
CA MET A 116 -5.57 -0.82 3.81
C MET A 116 -5.34 0.51 3.11
N THR A 117 -6.42 1.24 2.81
CA THR A 117 -6.40 2.48 2.03
C THR A 117 -7.43 3.48 2.56
N ARG A 118 -7.09 4.78 2.48
CA ARG A 118 -8.04 5.88 2.67
C ARG A 118 -8.44 6.56 1.37
N ASP A 119 -8.02 6.04 0.21
CA ASP A 119 -8.44 6.58 -1.07
C ASP A 119 -9.96 6.43 -1.23
N ARG A 120 -10.66 7.55 -1.45
CA ARG A 120 -12.13 7.56 -1.58
C ARG A 120 -12.62 6.73 -2.77
N LYS A 121 -11.81 6.56 -3.81
CA LYS A 121 -12.12 5.75 -4.99
C LYS A 121 -12.03 4.25 -4.68
N LEU A 122 -11.11 3.85 -3.80
CA LEU A 122 -10.84 2.45 -3.48
C LEU A 122 -11.58 1.96 -2.23
N ARG A 123 -11.89 2.83 -1.27
CA ARG A 123 -12.52 2.44 0.02
C ARG A 123 -13.82 1.66 -0.12
N GLY A 124 -14.60 1.90 -1.17
CA GLY A 124 -15.84 1.16 -1.44
C GLY A 124 -15.64 -0.20 -2.11
N HIS A 125 -14.42 -0.50 -2.55
CA HIS A 125 -14.11 -1.75 -3.23
C HIS A 125 -14.11 -2.91 -2.23
N PRO A 126 -14.61 -4.10 -2.59
CA PRO A 126 -14.61 -5.26 -1.69
C PRO A 126 -13.21 -5.60 -1.18
N LEU A 127 -12.17 -5.49 -2.01
CA LEU A 127 -10.78 -5.76 -1.60
C LEU A 127 -10.19 -4.71 -0.65
N ALA A 128 -10.84 -3.57 -0.40
CA ALA A 128 -10.38 -2.64 0.62
C ALA A 128 -10.77 -3.13 2.03
N VAL A 129 -9.94 -2.80 3.03
CA VAL A 129 -10.29 -3.06 4.43
C VAL A 129 -11.51 -2.21 4.80
N GLN A 130 -12.57 -2.86 5.26
CA GLN A 130 -13.79 -2.20 5.74
C GLN A 130 -13.67 -2.01 7.25
N LEU A 131 -13.32 -0.79 7.66
CA LEU A 131 -13.33 -0.34 9.05
C LEU A 131 -14.55 0.53 9.27
#